data_AF-A0A1F3LVB3-F1
#
_entry.id   AF-A0A1F3LVB3-F1
#
_cell.length_a   1.000
_cell.length_b   1.000
_cell.length_c   1.000
_cell.angle_alpha   90.00
_cell.angle_beta   90.00
_cell.angle_gamma   90.00
#
_symmetry.space_group_name_H-M   'P 1'
#
loop_
_entity.id
_entity.type
_entity.pdbx_description
1 polymer ?
#
loop_
_entity_poly.entity_id
_entity_poly.type
_entity_poly.pdbx_seq_one_letter_code
_entity_poly.pdbx_strand_id
1 'polypeptide(L)'
;MQKITSTAGLREAITQMSYEHALQGELLKEQFSITLDSLRPVNLIKDTFRDVVESPDLISNVINTSLGLAAGYITNKVFVGSHGGLLKRLLGSIIQMGVTTAIAVNPDMVKSFGIKILQTILSRKEKN
;
A
#
# COMPACT_ATOMS: atom_id res chain seq x y z
N MET A 1 -36.80 -0.99 50.73
CA MET A 1 -37.03 0.47 50.66
C MET A 1 -37.78 0.90 51.90
N GLN A 2 -37.19 1.73 52.75
CA GLN A 2 -37.91 2.32 53.88
C GLN A 2 -38.93 3.34 53.34
N LYS A 3 -40.17 3.30 53.83
CA LYS A 3 -41.18 4.29 53.43
C LYS A 3 -40.80 5.64 54.04
N ILE A 4 -40.68 6.65 53.18
CA ILE A 4 -40.49 8.04 53.62
C ILE A 4 -41.82 8.51 54.22
N THR A 5 -41.85 8.74 55.53
CA THR A 5 -43.07 9.14 56.27
C THR A 5 -43.01 10.58 56.78
N SER A 6 -41.89 11.28 56.60
CA SER A 6 -41.69 12.66 57.06
C SER A 6 -41.15 13.58 55.96
N THR A 7 -41.45 14.87 56.07
CA THR A 7 -40.95 15.91 55.14
C THR A 7 -39.43 16.06 55.20
N ALA A 8 -38.82 15.78 56.35
CA ALA A 8 -37.36 15.76 56.51
C ALA A 8 -36.72 14.59 55.73
N GLY A 9 -37.27 13.37 55.85
CA GLY A 9 -36.78 12.20 55.12
C GLY A 9 -36.96 12.32 53.61
N LEU A 10 -37.99 13.04 53.15
CA LEU A 10 -38.19 13.32 51.74
C LEU A 10 -37.09 14.24 51.18
N ARG A 11 -36.73 15.29 51.93
CA ARG A 11 -35.65 16.21 51.53
C ARG A 11 -34.30 15.51 51.47
N GLU A 12 -34.00 14.68 52.48
CA GLU A 12 -32.76 13.90 52.53
C GLU A 12 -32.64 12.93 51.34
N ALA A 13 -33.73 12.22 51.03
CA ALA A 13 -33.77 11.35 49.85
C ALA A 13 -33.60 12.12 48.53
N ILE A 14 -34.22 13.30 48.39
CA ILE A 14 -34.04 14.16 47.21
C ILE A 14 -32.59 14.62 47.09
N THR A 15 -31.94 15.01 48.18
CA THR A 15 -30.54 15.44 48.16
C THR A 15 -29.61 14.29 47.80
N GLN A 16 -29.83 13.09 48.35
CA GLN A 16 -29.04 11.91 47.99
C GLN A 16 -29.23 11.55 46.51
N MET A 17 -30.48 11.50 46.05
CA MET A 17 -30.80 11.16 44.66
C MET A 17 -30.23 12.19 43.69
N SER A 18 -30.24 13.47 44.05
CA SER A 18 -29.63 14.54 43.25
C SER A 18 -28.11 14.40 43.14
N TYR A 19 -27.45 14.00 44.23
CA TYR A 19 -26.01 13.70 44.23
C TYR A 19 -25.69 12.48 43.35
N GLU A 20 -26.45 11.40 43.47
CA GLU A 20 -26.29 10.20 42.63
C GLU A 20 -26.50 10.52 41.14
N HIS A 21 -27.52 11.31 40.81
CA HIS A 21 -27.76 11.75 39.43
C HIS A 21 -26.62 12.60 38.87
N ALA A 22 -26.05 13.50 39.68
CA ALA A 22 -24.91 14.30 39.27
C ALA A 22 -23.68 13.42 38.96
N LEU A 23 -23.39 12.44 39.82
CA LEU A 23 -22.31 11.47 39.62
C LEU A 23 -22.52 10.61 38.38
N GLN A 24 -23.73 10.09 38.17
CA GLN A 24 -24.08 9.32 36.97
C GLN A 24 -23.92 10.15 35.69
N GLY A 25 -24.29 11.44 35.73
CA GLY A 25 -24.08 12.35 34.62
C GLY A 25 -22.60 12.58 34.29
N GLU A 26 -21.74 12.63 35.30
CA GLU A 26 -20.29 12.73 35.11
C GLU A 26 -19.70 11.47 34.47
N LEU A 27 -20.05 10.29 35.01
CA LEU A 27 -19.62 9.01 34.46
C LEU A 27 -20.06 8.83 33.00
N LEU A 28 -21.27 9.27 32.66
CA LEU A 28 -21.77 9.20 31.29
C LEU A 28 -20.96 10.09 30.34
N LYS A 29 -20.58 11.29 30.78
CA LYS A 29 -19.71 12.19 29.99
C LYS A 29 -18.33 11.58 29.77
N GLU A 30 -17.77 10.94 30.79
CA GLU A 30 -16.48 10.26 30.70
C GLU A 30 -16.54 9.10 29.69
N GLN A 31 -17.53 8.21 29.81
CA GLN A 31 -17.74 7.10 28.89
C GLN A 31 -17.97 7.57 27.46
N PHE A 32 -18.71 8.67 27.28
CA PHE A 32 -18.92 9.28 25.98
C PHE A 32 -17.61 9.80 25.38
N SER A 33 -16.77 10.46 26.18
CA SER A 33 -15.44 10.91 25.74
C SER A 33 -14.55 9.74 25.33
N ILE A 34 -14.50 8.67 26.13
CA ILE A 34 -13.72 7.46 25.82
C ILE A 34 -14.22 6.81 24.53
N THR A 35 -15.53 6.72 24.35
CA THR A 35 -16.14 6.13 23.15
C THR A 35 -15.86 6.98 21.91
N LEU A 36 -15.97 8.30 22.01
CA LEU A 36 -15.59 9.18 20.90
C LEU A 36 -14.10 9.06 20.59
N ASP A 37 -13.27 8.91 21.63
CA ASP A 37 -11.84 8.72 21.49
C ASP A 37 -11.52 7.44 20.74
N SER A 38 -12.15 6.31 21.09
CA SER A 38 -11.93 5.01 20.44
C SER A 38 -12.40 4.98 18.98
N LEU A 39 -13.45 5.72 18.65
CA LEU A 39 -13.94 5.87 17.27
C LEU A 39 -13.07 6.79 16.41
N ARG A 40 -12.06 7.46 16.98
CA ARG A 40 -11.13 8.27 16.18
C ARG A 40 -10.36 7.36 15.23
N PRO A 41 -10.17 7.75 13.94
CA PRO A 41 -9.51 6.92 12.95
C PRO A 41 -8.13 6.41 13.37
N VAL A 42 -7.37 7.22 14.12
CA VAL A 42 -6.04 6.86 14.62
C VAL A 42 -6.11 5.67 15.60
N ASN A 43 -7.13 5.62 16.47
CA ASN A 43 -7.31 4.54 17.41
C ASN A 43 -7.86 3.28 16.72
N LEU A 44 -8.75 3.43 15.74
CA LEU A 44 -9.22 2.31 14.91
C LEU A 44 -8.08 1.65 14.12
N ILE A 45 -7.18 2.45 13.53
CA ILE A 45 -6.00 1.93 12.83
C ILE A 45 -5.07 1.23 13.82
N LYS A 46 -4.85 1.80 15.01
CA LYS A 46 -4.02 1.21 16.06
C LYS A 46 -4.55 -0.15 16.50
N ASP A 47 -5.85 -0.26 16.73
CA ASP A 47 -6.48 -1.52 17.14
C ASP A 47 -6.42 -2.55 15.99
N THR A 48 -6.72 -2.14 14.76
CA THR A 48 -6.58 -3.01 13.57
C THR A 48 -5.13 -3.50 13.38
N PHE A 49 -4.15 -2.64 13.61
CA PHE A 49 -2.73 -3.01 13.48
C PHE A 49 -2.31 -3.98 14.59
N ARG A 50 -2.83 -3.82 15.81
CA ARG A 50 -2.60 -4.77 16.90
C ARG A 50 -3.20 -6.14 16.57
N ASP A 51 -4.43 -6.17 16.08
CA ASP A 51 -5.12 -7.40 15.68
C ASP A 51 -4.41 -8.12 14.51
N VAL A 52 -3.83 -7.36 13.57
CA VAL A 52 -3.01 -7.90 12.48
C VAL A 52 -1.71 -8.52 13.01
N VAL A 53 -1.07 -7.92 14.01
CA VAL A 53 0.18 -8.45 14.61
C VAL A 53 -0.09 -9.66 15.51
N GLU A 54 -1.25 -9.73 16.14
CA GLU A 54 -1.65 -10.84 17.01
C GLU A 54 -2.13 -12.08 16.22
N SER A 55 -2.45 -11.93 14.93
CA SER A 55 -2.90 -13.03 14.06
C SER A 55 -1.81 -13.51 13.08
N PRO A 56 -1.28 -14.73 13.24
CA PRO A 56 -0.25 -15.29 12.35
C PRO A 56 -0.67 -15.34 10.87
N ASP A 57 -1.96 -15.59 10.59
CA ASP A 57 -2.49 -15.70 9.24
C ASP A 57 -2.55 -14.35 8.52
N LEU A 58 -2.87 -13.26 9.25
CA LEU A 58 -2.91 -11.92 8.69
C LEU A 58 -1.50 -11.39 8.38
N ILE A 59 -0.53 -11.66 9.26
CA ILE A 59 0.89 -11.35 8.99
C ILE A 59 1.34 -12.03 7.69
N SER A 60 1.04 -13.32 7.52
CA SER A 60 1.38 -14.08 6.31
C SER A 60 0.80 -13.43 5.06
N ASN A 61 -0.47 -13.01 5.12
CA ASN A 61 -1.15 -12.39 3.97
C ASN A 61 -0.58 -11.00 3.62
N VAL A 62 -0.22 -10.19 4.63
CA VAL A 62 0.45 -8.89 4.44
C VAL A 62 1.84 -9.08 3.83
N ILE A 63 2.62 -10.03 4.33
CA ILE A 63 3.94 -10.37 3.79
C ILE A 63 3.81 -10.78 2.33
N ASN A 64 2.92 -11.72 2.00
CA ASN A 64 2.72 -12.19 0.63
C ASN A 64 2.29 -11.06 -0.32
N THR A 65 1.37 -10.20 0.13
CA THR A 65 0.93 -9.03 -0.65
C THR A 65 2.07 -8.04 -0.87
N SER A 66 2.83 -7.72 0.18
CA SER A 66 3.97 -6.80 0.10
C SER A 66 5.09 -7.34 -0.80
N LEU A 67 5.33 -8.66 -0.78
CA LEU A 67 6.25 -9.34 -1.68
C LEU A 67 5.79 -9.22 -3.14
N GLY A 68 4.50 -9.42 -3.42
CA GLY A 68 3.94 -9.23 -4.76
C GLY A 68 4.11 -7.79 -5.27
N LEU A 69 3.88 -6.80 -4.41
CA LEU A 69 4.06 -5.38 -4.75
C LEU A 69 5.53 -5.03 -4.96
N ALA A 70 6.42 -5.48 -4.08
CA ALA A 70 7.86 -5.26 -4.19
C ALA A 70 8.42 -5.94 -5.45
N ALA A 71 8.05 -7.20 -5.68
CA ALA A 71 8.43 -7.94 -6.88
C ALA A 71 7.89 -7.27 -8.15
N GLY A 72 6.63 -6.80 -8.14
CA GLY A 72 6.03 -6.05 -9.24
C GLY A 72 6.75 -4.72 -9.51
N TYR A 73 7.13 -3.98 -8.46
CA TYR A 73 7.89 -2.73 -8.56
C TYR A 73 9.29 -2.98 -9.14
N ILE A 74 10.02 -3.98 -8.63
CA ILE A 74 11.34 -4.38 -9.15
C ILE A 74 11.21 -4.82 -10.61
N THR A 75 10.24 -5.67 -10.93
CA THR A 75 9.98 -6.14 -12.29
C THR A 75 9.70 -4.97 -13.23
N ASN A 76 8.84 -4.04 -12.83
CA ASN A 76 8.55 -2.85 -13.63
C ASN A 76 9.82 -2.02 -13.85
N LYS A 77 10.63 -1.81 -12.80
CA LYS A 77 11.88 -1.04 -12.89
C LYS A 77 12.94 -1.70 -13.78
N VAL A 78 13.02 -3.03 -13.76
CA VAL A 78 14.05 -3.81 -14.48
C VAL A 78 13.64 -4.13 -15.93
N PHE A 79 12.38 -4.49 -16.17
CA PHE A 79 11.88 -4.95 -17.47
C PHE A 79 11.06 -3.91 -18.25
N VAL A 80 10.15 -3.17 -17.59
CA VAL A 80 9.07 -2.41 -18.27
C VAL A 80 9.29 -0.89 -18.22
N GLY A 81 10.20 -0.39 -17.38
CA GLY A 81 10.37 1.03 -17.08
C GLY A 81 10.54 1.94 -18.30
N SER A 82 9.90 3.12 -18.23
CA SER A 82 9.72 4.13 -19.28
C SER A 82 11.01 4.60 -19.99
N HIS A 83 12.18 4.47 -19.38
CA HIS A 83 13.48 4.86 -19.97
C HIS A 83 14.25 3.69 -20.62
N GLY A 84 13.56 2.59 -20.91
CA GLY A 84 14.19 1.35 -21.34
C GLY A 84 14.88 0.69 -20.16
N GLY A 85 14.15 -0.18 -19.44
CA GLY A 85 14.62 -0.86 -18.23
C GLY A 85 16.05 -1.40 -18.32
N LEU A 86 16.70 -1.58 -17.16
CA LEU A 86 18.11 -2.02 -17.04
C LEU A 86 18.48 -3.14 -18.01
N LEU A 87 17.58 -4.10 -18.24
CA LEU A 87 17.79 -5.19 -19.19
C LEU A 87 17.91 -4.72 -20.64
N LYS A 88 17.08 -3.79 -21.10
CA LYS A 88 17.18 -3.23 -22.46
C LYS A 88 18.52 -2.50 -22.64
N ARG A 89 19.01 -1.81 -21.62
CA ARG A 89 20.33 -1.16 -21.66
C ARG A 89 21.47 -2.18 -21.72
N LEU A 90 21.41 -3.23 -20.90
CA LEU A 90 22.41 -4.31 -20.92
C LEU A 90 22.43 -5.04 -22.27
N LEU A 91 21.27 -5.44 -22.77
CA LEU A 91 21.14 -6.09 -24.08
C LEU A 91 21.60 -5.15 -25.21
N GLY A 92 21.21 -3.87 -25.15
CA GLY A 92 21.66 -2.84 -26.08
C GLY A 92 23.18 -2.69 -26.10
N SER A 93 23.82 -2.65 -24.94
CA SER A 93 25.29 -2.58 -24.82
C SER A 93 25.98 -3.83 -25.39
N ILE A 94 25.45 -5.03 -25.13
CA ILE A 94 26.01 -6.28 -25.68
C ILE A 94 25.91 -6.29 -27.20
N ILE A 95 24.73 -5.93 -27.74
CA ILE A 95 24.51 -5.84 -29.19
C ILE A 95 25.44 -4.78 -29.80
N GLN A 96 25.53 -3.59 -29.21
CA GLN A 96 26.38 -2.52 -29.68
C GLN A 96 27.86 -2.95 -29.69
N MET A 97 28.33 -3.62 -28.65
CA MET A 97 29.70 -4.13 -28.59
C MET A 97 29.94 -5.17 -29.69
N GLY A 98 29.03 -6.12 -29.88
CA GLY A 98 29.13 -7.14 -30.93
C GLY A 98 29.17 -6.54 -32.34
N VAL A 99 28.27 -5.58 -32.62
CA VAL A 99 28.24 -4.86 -33.91
C VAL A 99 29.51 -4.03 -34.11
N THR A 100 29.98 -3.33 -33.08
CA THR A 100 31.20 -2.51 -33.15
C THR A 100 32.42 -3.37 -33.46
N THR A 101 32.57 -4.52 -32.80
CA THR A 101 33.64 -5.49 -33.09
C THR A 101 33.51 -6.05 -34.50
N ALA A 102 32.32 -6.41 -34.94
CA ALA A 102 32.10 -6.92 -36.30
C ALA A 102 32.45 -5.88 -37.37
N ILE A 103 32.14 -4.59 -37.16
CA ILE A 103 32.52 -3.49 -38.06
C ILE A 103 34.05 -3.31 -38.09
N ALA A 104 34.71 -3.41 -36.93
CA ALA A 104 36.16 -3.26 -36.84
C ALA A 104 36.92 -4.38 -37.57
N VAL A 105 36.38 -5.61 -37.58
CA VAL A 105 37.00 -6.76 -38.25
C VAL A 105 36.60 -6.86 -39.72
N ASN A 106 35.31 -6.70 -40.05
CA ASN A 106 34.77 -6.88 -41.40
C ASN A 106 33.65 -5.86 -41.73
N PRO A 107 34.01 -4.62 -42.12
CA PRO A 107 33.03 -3.56 -42.34
C PRO A 107 32.06 -3.85 -43.50
N ASP A 108 32.51 -4.52 -44.56
CA ASP A 108 31.69 -4.79 -45.74
C ASP A 108 30.63 -5.88 -45.51
N MET A 109 30.93 -6.84 -44.63
CA MET A 109 29.96 -7.85 -44.18
C MET A 109 28.80 -7.21 -43.43
N VAL A 110 29.09 -6.28 -42.52
CA VAL A 110 28.05 -5.57 -41.76
C VAL A 110 27.22 -4.66 -42.65
N LYS A 111 27.86 -3.93 -43.59
CA LYS A 111 27.16 -3.09 -44.57
C LYS A 111 26.22 -3.90 -45.46
N SER A 112 26.68 -5.02 -46.01
CA SER A 112 25.86 -5.87 -46.89
C SER A 112 24.68 -6.52 -46.14
N PHE A 113 24.88 -6.95 -44.89
CA PHE A 113 23.77 -7.40 -44.04
C PHE A 113 22.75 -6.30 -43.75
N GLY A 114 23.23 -5.11 -43.39
CA GLY A 114 22.38 -3.93 -43.16
C GLY A 114 21.56 -3.56 -44.39
N ILE A 115 22.20 -3.51 -45.57
CA ILE A 115 21.54 -3.26 -46.85
C ILE A 115 20.50 -4.34 -47.16
N LYS A 116 20.81 -5.63 -46.94
CA LYS A 116 19.88 -6.74 -47.17
C LYS A 116 18.65 -6.66 -46.27
N ILE A 117 18.82 -6.31 -45.00
CA ILE A 117 17.71 -6.11 -44.06
C ILE A 117 16.88 -4.88 -44.47
N LEU A 118 17.52 -3.75 -44.79
CA LEU A 118 16.85 -2.54 -45.27
C LEU A 118 16.04 -2.81 -46.54
N GLN A 119 16.63 -3.48 -47.53
CA GLN A 119 15.95 -3.88 -48.75
C GLN A 119 14.79 -4.83 -48.47
N THR A 120 14.95 -5.82 -47.59
CA THR A 120 13.87 -6.74 -47.23
C THR A 120 12.69 -6.01 -46.57
N ILE A 121 12.95 -4.98 -45.77
CA ILE A 121 11.90 -4.17 -45.11
C ILE A 121 11.26 -3.18 -46.09
N LEU A 122 12.06 -2.47 -46.90
CA LEU A 122 11.56 -1.50 -47.90
C LEU A 122 10.81 -2.17 -49.05
N SER A 123 11.34 -3.26 -49.62
CA SER A 123 10.70 -3.98 -50.73
C SER A 123 9.41 -4.69 -50.32
N ARG A 124 9.17 -4.87 -49.01
CA ARG A 124 7.89 -5.35 -48.49
C ARG A 124 6.81 -4.26 -48.47
N LYS A 125 7.19 -2.98 -48.54
CA LYS A 125 6.28 -1.83 -48.55
C LYS A 125 5.79 -1.46 -49.96
N GLU A 126 6.49 -1.88 -51.02
CA GLU A 126 6.13 -1.62 -52.42
C GLU A 126 5.17 -2.64 -53.03
N LYS A 127 4.93 -3.77 -52.35
CA LYS A 127 4.12 -4.90 -52.86
C LYS A 127 2.73 -5.02 -52.22
N ASN A 128 2.31 -4.04 -51.41
CA ASN A 128 0.96 -3.84 -50.86
C ASN A 128 0.49 -2.45 -51.26
#